data_AF-A0A948DS36-F1
#
_entry.id   AF-A0A948DS36-F1
#
_cell.length_a   1.000
_cell.length_b   1.000
_cell.length_c   1.000
_cell.angle_alpha   90.00
_cell.angle_beta   90.00
_cell.angle_gamma   90.00
#
_symmetry.space_group_name_H-M   'P 1'
#
loop_
_entity.id
_entity.type
_entity.pdbx_description
1 polymer ?
#
loop_
_entity_poly.entity_id
_entity_poly.type
_entity_poly.pdbx_seq_one_letter_code
_entity_poly.pdbx_strand_id
1 'polypeptide(L)'
;MDKSSFLRRMDEQWGRSVELRPERDGRIVYAYFRDWKKRFYGYANDPDSDKERMEEKARRKLYEEAWSFFTSLKKNEKVLGKEPLSDLRRFMSMLG
;
A
#
# COMPACT_ATOMS: atom_id res chain seq x y z
N MET A 1 -10.79 13.60 -2.83
CA MET A 1 -9.55 12.93 -3.29
C MET A 1 -9.99 11.69 -4.04
N ASP A 2 -9.66 11.59 -5.31
CA ASP A 2 -9.90 10.41 -6.14
C ASP A 2 -8.79 9.36 -5.98
N LYS A 3 -9.03 8.13 -6.45
CA LYS A 3 -8.09 7.01 -6.33
C LYS A 3 -6.75 7.31 -7.01
N SER A 4 -6.75 7.90 -8.21
CA SER A 4 -5.52 8.17 -8.96
C SER A 4 -4.63 9.19 -8.25
N SER A 5 -5.22 10.27 -7.74
CA SER A 5 -4.49 11.26 -6.93
C SER A 5 -3.94 10.69 -5.63
N PHE A 6 -4.68 9.78 -4.98
CA PHE A 6 -4.21 9.10 -3.77
C PHE A 6 -3.00 8.20 -4.07
N LEU A 7 -3.09 7.34 -5.08
CA LEU A 7 -2.00 6.44 -5.45
C LEU A 7 -0.73 7.23 -5.81
N ARG A 8 -0.86 8.34 -6.53
CA ARG A 8 0.27 9.22 -6.87
C ARG A 8 0.92 9.82 -5.62
N ARG A 9 0.13 10.35 -4.69
CA ARG A 9 0.65 10.93 -3.44
C ARG A 9 1.29 9.87 -2.54
N MET A 10 0.72 8.67 -2.48
CA MET A 10 1.32 7.53 -1.78
C MET A 10 2.70 7.21 -2.37
N ASP A 11 2.83 7.16 -3.69
CA ASP A 11 4.12 6.88 -4.31
C ASP A 11 5.14 8.00 -4.06
N GLU A 12 4.74 9.27 -4.19
CA GLU A 12 5.60 10.44 -3.96
C GLU A 12 6.16 10.50 -2.54
N GLN A 13 5.32 10.22 -1.53
CA GLN A 13 5.70 10.34 -0.12
C GLN A 13 6.26 9.03 0.46
N TRP A 14 5.75 7.88 0.01
CA TRP A 14 6.01 6.57 0.64
C TRP A 14 6.62 5.55 -0.30
N GLY A 15 6.81 5.85 -1.58
CA GLY A 15 7.49 4.95 -2.51
C GLY A 15 8.87 4.52 -2.02
N ARG A 16 9.55 5.42 -1.29
CA ARG A 16 10.84 5.12 -0.62
C ARG A 16 10.70 4.24 0.61
N SER A 17 9.55 4.22 1.27
CA SER A 17 9.26 3.43 2.48
C SER A 17 8.71 2.04 2.14
N VAL A 18 8.45 1.76 0.87
CA VAL A 18 8.13 0.41 0.40
C VAL A 18 9.41 -0.42 0.33
N GLU A 19 9.39 -1.56 1.01
CA GLU A 19 10.42 -2.58 0.86
C GLU A 19 9.87 -3.67 -0.08
N LEU A 20 10.70 -4.05 -1.05
CA LEU A 20 10.38 -5.03 -2.08
C LEU A 20 11.13 -6.31 -1.75
N ARG A 21 10.39 -7.43 -1.63
CA ARG A 21 10.98 -8.77 -1.50
C ARG A 21 10.62 -9.59 -2.74
N PRO A 22 11.58 -9.81 -3.66
CA PRO A 22 11.42 -10.85 -4.65
C PRO A 22 11.45 -12.24 -3.98
N GLU A 23 10.57 -13.14 -4.41
CA GLU A 23 10.57 -14.55 -4.06
C GLU A 23 10.65 -15.43 -5.32
N ARG A 24 11.08 -16.68 -5.15
CA ARG A 24 11.14 -17.72 -6.21
C ARG A 24 11.77 -17.21 -7.52
N ASP A 25 13.08 -16.99 -7.49
CA ASP A 25 13.89 -16.58 -8.65
C ASP A 25 13.40 -15.30 -9.35
N GLY A 26 12.70 -14.42 -8.62
CA GLY A 26 12.18 -13.15 -9.16
C GLY A 26 10.82 -13.24 -9.87
N ARG A 27 10.17 -14.42 -9.83
CA ARG A 27 8.84 -14.62 -10.45
C ARG A 27 7.70 -13.99 -9.66
N ILE A 28 7.92 -13.75 -8.36
CA ILE A 28 6.98 -13.07 -7.49
C ILE A 28 7.70 -11.91 -6.82
N VAL A 29 7.08 -10.74 -6.78
CA VAL A 29 7.57 -9.59 -6.01
C VAL A 29 6.51 -9.19 -5.01
N TYR A 30 6.89 -9.16 -3.73
CA TYR A 30 6.08 -8.63 -2.65
C TYR A 30 6.50 -7.20 -2.33
N ALA A 31 5.53 -6.34 -2.07
CA ALA A 31 5.70 -4.96 -1.63
C ALA A 31 5.00 -4.76 -0.30
N TYR A 32 5.66 -4.10 0.64
CA TYR A 32 5.07 -3.75 1.94
C TYR A 32 5.70 -2.46 2.45
N PHE A 33 4.93 -1.67 3.20
CA PHE A 33 5.51 -0.53 3.92
C PHE A 33 6.38 -1.07 5.05
N ARG A 34 7.62 -0.56 5.18
CA ARG A 34 8.58 -1.00 6.20
C ARG A 34 7.98 -1.02 7.61
N ASP A 35 7.24 0.02 7.97
CA ASP A 35 6.65 0.17 9.30
C ASP A 35 5.32 -0.60 9.47
N TRP A 36 4.75 -1.13 8.39
CA TRP A 36 3.43 -1.81 8.37
C TRP A 36 3.48 -3.19 7.71
N LYS A 37 4.64 -3.88 7.79
CA LYS A 37 4.92 -5.19 7.19
C LYS A 37 3.82 -6.25 7.33
N LYS A 38 2.99 -6.18 8.36
CA LYS A 38 1.92 -7.15 8.67
C LYS A 38 0.50 -6.68 8.36
N ARG A 39 0.31 -5.42 7.94
CA ARG A 39 -1.02 -4.81 7.76
C ARG A 39 -1.38 -4.60 6.30
N PHE A 40 -0.40 -4.24 5.47
CA PHE A 40 -0.61 -4.05 4.04
C PHE A 40 0.48 -4.78 3.27
N TYR A 41 0.09 -5.52 2.25
CA TYR A 41 1.01 -6.12 1.29
C TYR A 41 0.42 -6.01 -0.11
N GLY A 42 1.27 -5.76 -1.09
CA GLY A 42 0.99 -5.94 -2.50
C GLY A 42 1.87 -7.05 -3.05
N TYR A 43 1.42 -7.70 -4.11
CA TYR A 43 2.27 -8.64 -4.82
C TYR A 43 2.03 -8.57 -6.33
N ALA A 44 3.05 -8.95 -7.09
CA ALA A 44 2.98 -9.21 -8.51
C ALA A 44 3.53 -10.61 -8.78
N ASN A 45 2.87 -11.36 -9.67
CA ASN A 45 3.31 -12.66 -10.15
C ASN A 45 3.09 -12.68 -11.67
N ASP A 46 4.15 -12.43 -12.42
CA ASP A 46 4.13 -12.35 -13.88
C ASP A 46 5.52 -12.78 -14.38
N PRO A 47 5.70 -14.07 -14.70
CA PRO A 47 7.01 -14.63 -15.06
C PRO A 47 7.56 -14.09 -16.39
N ASP A 48 6.71 -13.47 -17.22
CA ASP A 48 7.09 -12.89 -18.52
C ASP A 48 7.40 -11.39 -18.42
N SER A 49 7.18 -10.78 -17.25
CA SER A 49 7.42 -9.37 -17.00
C SER A 49 8.81 -9.14 -16.42
N ASP A 50 9.46 -8.05 -16.83
CA ASP A 50 10.72 -7.63 -16.23
C ASP A 50 10.57 -7.24 -14.74
N LYS A 51 11.68 -7.30 -14.02
CA LYS A 51 11.74 -7.06 -12.57
C LYS A 51 11.21 -5.67 -12.18
N GLU A 52 11.54 -4.63 -12.94
CA GLU A 52 11.13 -3.25 -12.63
C GLU A 52 9.60 -3.12 -12.72
N ARG A 53 9.02 -3.65 -13.80
CA ARG A 53 7.57 -3.69 -13.99
C ARG A 53 6.85 -4.54 -12.94
N MET A 54 7.48 -5.62 -12.49
CA MET A 54 6.99 -6.44 -11.38
C MET A 54 6.97 -5.66 -10.06
N GLU A 55 8.03 -4.91 -9.75
CA GLU A 55 8.13 -4.06 -8.58
C GLU A 55 7.11 -2.91 -8.60
N GLU A 56 6.86 -2.30 -9.76
CA GLU A 56 5.83 -1.28 -9.93
C GLU A 56 4.42 -1.87 -9.73
N LYS A 57 4.14 -3.04 -10.32
CA LYS A 57 2.85 -3.74 -10.13
C LYS A 57 2.63 -4.08 -8.66
N ALA A 58 3.65 -4.58 -7.96
CA ALA A 58 3.56 -4.93 -6.55
C ALA A 58 3.31 -3.68 -5.67
N ARG A 59 4.04 -2.58 -5.93
CA ARG A 59 3.81 -1.27 -5.28
C ARG A 59 2.39 -0.77 -5.50
N ARG A 60 1.92 -0.79 -6.75
CA ARG A 60 0.56 -0.38 -7.08
C ARG A 60 -0.47 -1.19 -6.31
N LYS A 61 -0.30 -2.51 -6.24
CA LYS A 61 -1.19 -3.37 -5.44
C LYS A 61 -1.19 -3.03 -3.95
N LEU A 62 -0.02 -2.77 -3.37
CA LEU A 62 0.09 -2.32 -1.98
C LEU A 62 -0.71 -1.02 -1.74
N TYR A 63 -0.60 -0.05 -2.65
CA TYR A 63 -1.32 1.22 -2.53
C TYR A 63 -2.82 1.06 -2.76
N GLU A 64 -3.25 0.16 -3.63
CA GLU A 64 -4.67 -0.17 -3.82
C GLU A 64 -5.29 -0.78 -2.56
N GLU A 65 -4.57 -1.66 -1.87
CA GLU A 65 -5.01 -2.22 -0.57
C GLU A 65 -5.11 -1.11 0.49
N ALA A 66 -4.12 -0.21 0.56
CA ALA A 66 -4.16 0.93 1.47
C ALA A 66 -5.35 1.87 1.18
N TRP A 67 -5.67 2.09 -0.10
CA TRP A 67 -6.83 2.86 -0.53
C TRP A 67 -8.15 2.18 -0.13
N SER A 68 -8.26 0.87 -0.34
CA SER A 68 -9.44 0.08 0.05
C SER A 68 -9.70 0.18 1.55
N PHE A 69 -8.66 0.03 2.35
CA PHE A 69 -8.72 0.23 3.80
C PHE A 69 -9.14 1.65 4.17
N PHE A 70 -8.52 2.67 3.59
CA PHE A 70 -8.85 4.07 3.85
C PHE A 70 -10.31 4.41 3.53
N THR A 71 -10.81 3.96 2.38
CA THR A 71 -12.19 4.18 1.95
C THR A 71 -13.20 3.42 2.81
N SER A 72 -12.85 2.19 3.24
CA SER A 72 -13.64 1.41 4.20
C SER A 72 -13.72 2.13 5.56
N LEU A 73 -12.61 2.67 6.06
CA LEU A 73 -12.59 3.44 7.31
C LEU A 73 -13.42 4.72 7.21
N LYS A 74 -13.28 5.49 6.13
CA LYS A 74 -14.10 6.69 5.90
C LYS A 74 -15.60 6.39 5.83
N LYS A 75 -15.97 5.32 5.14
CA LYS A 75 -17.37 4.91 5.02
C LYS A 75 -17.96 4.49 6.38
N ASN A 76 -17.13 3.90 7.23
CA ASN A 76 -17.51 3.40 8.55
C ASN A 76 -17.07 4.32 9.70
N GLU A 77 -16.70 5.58 9.43
CA GLU A 77 -16.17 6.52 10.44
C GLU A 77 -17.18 6.77 11.58
N LYS A 78 -18.48 6.59 11.33
CA LYS A 78 -19.55 6.63 12.34
C LYS A 78 -19.67 5.37 13.23
N VAL A 79 -19.07 4.25 12.81
CA VAL A 79 -19.21 2.92 13.46
C VAL A 79 -17.92 2.52 14.20
N LEU A 80 -16.78 3.09 13.81
CA LEU A 80 -15.48 2.70 14.33
C LEU A 80 -15.18 3.41 15.66
N GLY A 81 -14.93 2.62 16.71
CA GLY A 81 -14.50 3.12 18.02
C GLY A 81 -13.12 3.84 17.99
N LYS A 82 -12.55 4.12 19.17
CA LYS A 82 -11.32 4.95 19.30
C LYS A 82 -10.07 4.36 18.63
N GLU A 83 -9.95 3.04 18.47
CA GLU A 83 -8.74 2.39 17.92
C GLU A 83 -8.56 2.58 16.39
N PRO A 84 -9.54 2.27 15.52
CA PRO A 84 -9.40 2.48 14.08
C PRO A 84 -9.20 3.96 13.68
N LEU A 85 -9.73 4.89 14.49
CA LEU A 85 -9.50 6.33 14.35
C LEU A 85 -8.05 6.71 14.66
N SER A 86 -7.40 6.03 15.61
CA SER A 86 -5.98 6.25 15.91
C SER A 86 -5.08 5.70 14.81
N ASP A 87 -5.44 4.56 14.20
CA ASP A 87 -4.74 3.99 13.04
C ASP A 87 -4.95 4.85 11.78
N LEU A 88 -6.16 5.35 11.55
CA LEU A 88 -6.45 6.31 10.47
C LEU A 88 -5.70 7.61 10.68
N ARG A 89 -5.66 8.15 11.91
CA ARG A 89 -4.96 9.39 12.22
C ARG A 89 -3.43 9.22 12.15
N ARG A 90 -2.87 8.07 12.55
CA ARG A 90 -1.44 7.75 12.35
C ARG A 90 -1.12 7.62 10.87
N PHE A 91 -1.95 6.89 10.11
CA PHE A 91 -1.82 6.77 8.66
C PHE A 91 -1.89 8.15 7.98
N MET A 92 -2.86 8.99 8.36
CA MET A 92 -3.03 10.35 7.82
C MET A 92 -1.95 11.34 8.28
N SER A 93 -1.41 11.21 9.48
CA SER A 93 -0.32 12.08 9.98
C SER A 93 1.01 11.74 9.32
N MET A 94 1.19 10.49 8.88
CA MET A 94 2.33 10.09 8.06
C MET A 94 2.15 10.44 6.56
N LEU A 95 0.93 10.79 6.12
CA LEU A 95 0.67 11.38 4.79
C LEU A 95 0.92 12.90 4.74
N GLY A 96 1.39 13.48 5.86
CA GLY A 96 1.82 14.87 6.01
C GLY A 96 3.32 14.99 5.86
#